data_AF-A0A6I9WD22-F1
#
_entry.id   AF-A0A6I9WD22-F1
#
_cell.length_a   1.000
_cell.length_b   1.000
_cell.length_c   1.000
_cell.angle_alpha   90.00
_cell.angle_beta   90.00
_cell.angle_gamma   90.00
#
_symmetry.space_group_name_H-M   'P 1'
#
loop_
_entity.id
_entity.type
_entity.pdbx_description
1 polymer ?
#
loop_
_entity_poly.entity_id
_entity_poly.type
_entity_poly.pdbx_seq_one_letter_code
_entity_poly.pdbx_strand_id
1 'polypeptide(L)'
;MSMKEIRLKLFDFFDKYYSANIMTLSVISGYSLHKIESMIVKEFCQIRNKEIKLTKNYDDPFKNQLCTKWYLLDLEILHLTLSFPLPYLTDDCMTKISKKYNNL
;
A
#
# COMPACT_ATOMS: atom_id res chain seq x y z
N MET A 1 6.44 22.52 -16.52
CA MET A 1 6.69 22.61 -15.06
C MET A 1 8.19 22.73 -14.85
N SER A 2 8.63 23.78 -14.17
CA SER A 2 10.06 24.05 -13.95
C SER A 2 10.63 23.13 -12.86
N MET A 3 11.95 22.93 -12.84
CA MET A 3 12.62 22.12 -11.80
C MET A 3 12.34 22.65 -10.39
N LYS A 4 12.22 23.98 -10.23
CA LYS A 4 11.87 24.62 -8.96
C LYS A 4 10.48 24.24 -8.48
N GLU A 5 9.50 24.20 -9.38
CA GLU A 5 8.13 23.80 -9.07
C GLU A 5 8.06 22.32 -8.66
N ILE A 6 8.85 21.45 -9.31
CA ILE A 6 8.89 20.01 -8.97
C ILE A 6 9.42 19.84 -7.56
N ARG A 7 10.51 20.53 -7.22
CA ARG A 7 11.11 20.50 -5.89
C ARG A 7 10.13 20.96 -4.81
N LEU A 8 9.37 22.03 -5.04
CA LEU A 8 8.38 22.51 -4.08
C LEU A 8 7.26 21.48 -3.87
N LYS A 9 6.70 20.90 -4.94
CA LYS A 9 5.67 19.86 -4.81
C LYS A 9 6.16 18.61 -4.07
N LEU A 10 7.43 18.26 -4.20
CA LEU A 10 8.03 17.16 -3.44
C LEU A 10 8.08 17.47 -1.93
N PHE A 11 8.42 18.70 -1.56
CA PHE A 11 8.36 19.12 -0.16
C PHE A 11 6.94 19.14 0.37
N ASP A 12 5.97 19.62 -0.41
CA ASP A 12 4.56 19.60 -0.02
C ASP A 12 4.05 18.16 0.19
N PHE A 13 4.46 17.23 -0.69
CA PHE A 13 4.12 15.82 -0.56
C PHE A 13 4.77 15.19 0.68
N PHE A 14 6.06 15.43 0.90
CA PHE A 14 6.78 14.98 2.08
C PHE A 14 6.12 15.52 3.35
N ASP A 15 5.81 16.81 3.39
CA ASP A 15 5.22 17.40 4.58
C ASP A 15 3.78 16.92 4.81
N LYS A 16 3.04 16.62 3.75
CA LYS A 16 1.67 16.14 3.87
C LYS A 16 1.57 14.66 4.25
N TYR A 17 2.43 13.80 3.72
CA TYR A 17 2.25 12.34 3.79
C TYR A 17 3.33 11.60 4.59
N TYR A 18 4.51 12.17 4.84
CA TYR A 18 5.50 11.51 5.70
C TYR A 18 5.19 11.82 7.17
N SER A 19 4.52 10.87 7.84
CA SER A 19 4.14 10.93 9.24
C SER A 19 4.41 9.62 9.97
N ALA A 20 4.94 9.71 11.19
CA ALA A 20 5.31 8.54 11.99
C ALA A 20 4.17 7.53 12.20
N ASN A 21 2.93 8.00 12.40
CA ASN A 21 1.78 7.12 12.70
C ASN A 21 1.35 6.20 11.54
N ILE A 22 1.85 6.43 10.32
CA ILE A 22 1.53 5.61 9.14
C ILE A 22 2.77 4.93 8.55
N MET A 23 3.89 4.97 9.25
CA MET A 23 5.13 4.31 8.86
C MET A 23 5.32 3.03 9.67
N THR A 24 5.84 2.00 9.01
CA THR A 24 6.26 0.75 9.65
C THR A 24 7.73 0.52 9.34
N LEU A 25 8.52 0.23 10.36
CA LEU A 25 9.94 -0.08 10.24
C LEU A 25 10.18 -1.56 10.58
N SER A 26 10.94 -2.25 9.76
CA SER A 26 11.46 -3.58 10.05
C SER A 26 12.99 -3.55 9.91
N VAL A 27 13.69 -4.11 10.89
CA VAL A 27 15.17 -4.10 10.93
C VAL A 27 15.67 -5.51 11.19
N ILE A 28 16.57 -5.96 10.34
CA ILE A 28 17.29 -7.23 10.48
C ILE A 28 18.75 -6.88 10.69
N SER A 29 19.35 -7.39 11.77
CA SER A 29 20.78 -7.19 12.02
C SER A 29 21.35 -8.33 12.85
N GLY A 30 22.68 -8.42 12.91
CA GLY A 30 23.40 -9.33 13.81
C GLY A 30 23.59 -8.78 15.23
N TYR A 31 23.05 -7.61 15.55
CA TYR A 31 23.15 -7.03 16.90
C TYR A 31 22.06 -7.58 17.83
N SER A 32 22.29 -7.46 19.14
CA SER A 32 21.27 -7.79 20.14
C SER A 32 20.06 -6.87 20.02
N LEU A 33 18.88 -7.36 20.42
CA LEU A 33 17.63 -6.60 20.35
C LEU A 33 17.73 -5.24 21.05
N HIS A 34 18.33 -5.19 22.24
CA HIS A 34 18.52 -3.94 22.99
C HIS A 34 19.38 -2.92 22.25
N LYS A 35 20.43 -3.38 21.54
CA LYS A 35 21.29 -2.47 20.77
C LYS A 35 20.56 -1.94 19.54
N ILE A 36 19.76 -2.78 18.88
CA ILE A 36 18.93 -2.36 17.75
C ILE A 36 17.90 -1.33 18.22
N GLU A 37 17.20 -1.62 19.31
CA GLU A 37 16.19 -0.73 19.87
C GLU A 37 16.77 0.64 20.23
N SER A 38 17.92 0.70 20.92
CA SER A 38 18.54 1.98 21.28
C SER A 38 18.97 2.79 20.06
N MET A 39 19.46 2.13 19.00
CA MET A 39 19.78 2.79 17.73
C MET A 39 18.53 3.31 17.02
N ILE A 40 17.47 2.50 16.95
CA ILE A 40 16.23 2.89 16.28
C ILE A 40 15.54 4.04 17.01
N VAL A 41 15.42 3.95 18.34
CA VAL A 41 14.80 5.01 19.15
C VAL A 41 15.53 6.33 18.96
N LYS A 42 16.86 6.31 18.98
CA LYS A 42 17.68 7.52 18.78
C LYS A 42 17.38 8.21 17.44
N GLU A 43 17.29 7.45 16.35
CA GLU A 43 17.19 8.03 15.01
C GLU A 43 15.73 8.26 14.55
N PHE A 44 14.82 7.31 14.83
CA PHE A 44 13.47 7.32 14.28
C PHE A 44 12.42 7.99 15.17
N CYS A 45 12.66 8.17 16.49
CA CYS A 45 11.75 8.93 17.34
C CYS A 45 11.70 10.43 16.99
N GLN A 46 12.66 10.91 16.19
CA GLN A 46 12.67 12.29 15.69
C GLN A 46 11.64 12.53 14.57
N ILE A 47 11.10 11.46 13.96
CA ILE A 47 10.11 11.59 12.89
C ILE A 47 8.80 12.11 13.47
N ARG A 48 8.32 13.23 12.93
CA ARG A 48 7.09 13.88 13.40
C ARG A 48 5.87 13.01 13.15
N ASN A 49 5.06 12.82 14.20
CA ASN A 49 3.69 12.35 14.05
C ASN A 49 2.78 13.53 13.67
N LYS A 50 2.12 13.42 12.51
CA LYS A 50 1.15 14.38 11.96
C LYS A 50 -0.29 13.85 12.05
N GLU A 51 -0.49 12.71 12.70
CA GLU A 51 -1.79 12.08 12.98
C GLU A 51 -2.64 11.90 11.71
N ILE A 52 -1.98 11.51 10.62
CA ILE A 52 -2.64 11.30 9.32
C ILE A 52 -3.64 10.14 9.46
N LYS A 53 -4.88 10.38 9.05
CA LYS A 53 -5.88 9.33 8.89
C LYS A 53 -5.83 8.81 7.46
N LEU A 54 -5.43 7.55 7.30
CA LEU A 54 -5.51 6.88 5.99
C LEU A 54 -6.97 6.56 5.68
N THR A 55 -7.52 7.24 4.68
CA THR A 55 -8.82 6.88 4.11
C THR A 55 -8.63 5.68 3.19
N LYS A 56 -9.20 4.53 3.55
CA LYS A 56 -9.26 3.31 2.70
C LYS A 56 -10.35 3.42 1.61
N ASN A 57 -10.59 4.62 1.10
CA ASN A 57 -11.57 4.87 0.06
C ASN A 57 -10.86 4.74 -1.28
N TYR A 58 -10.64 3.50 -1.71
CA TYR A 58 -10.28 3.24 -3.09
C TYR A 58 -11.58 3.22 -3.88
N ASP A 59 -11.72 4.14 -4.83
CA ASP A 59 -12.78 4.03 -5.82
C ASP A 59 -12.57 2.75 -6.62
N ASP A 60 -13.64 1.98 -6.85
CA ASP A 60 -13.58 0.79 -7.68
C ASP A 60 -13.21 1.21 -9.12
N PRO A 61 -12.02 0.82 -9.61
CA PRO A 61 -11.57 1.21 -10.95
C PRO A 61 -12.45 0.63 -12.06
N PHE A 62 -13.25 -0.40 -11.76
CA PHE A 62 -14.13 -1.09 -12.72
C PHE A 62 -15.61 -0.73 -12.55
N LYS A 63 -15.97 0.23 -11.69
CA LYS A 63 -17.37 0.56 -11.32
C LYS A 63 -18.33 0.70 -12.51
N ASN A 64 -17.83 1.21 -13.65
CA ASN A 64 -18.61 1.43 -14.87
C ASN A 64 -18.08 0.64 -16.10
N GLN A 65 -17.10 -0.25 -15.92
CA GLN A 65 -16.43 -0.98 -16.99
C GLN A 65 -16.47 -2.49 -16.75
N LEU A 66 -17.65 -2.99 -16.39
CA LEU A 66 -17.90 -4.42 -16.25
C LEU A 66 -18.18 -5.06 -17.62
N CYS A 67 -17.91 -6.35 -17.74
CA CYS A 67 -18.18 -7.14 -18.95
C CYS A 67 -17.47 -6.61 -20.23
N THR A 68 -16.39 -5.86 -20.08
CA THR A 68 -15.60 -5.39 -21.21
C THR A 68 -14.65 -6.47 -21.72
N LYS A 69 -14.44 -6.53 -23.03
CA LYS A 69 -13.43 -7.38 -23.67
C LYS A 69 -12.37 -6.50 -24.34
N TRP A 70 -11.11 -6.79 -24.05
CA TRP A 70 -9.96 -6.06 -24.57
C TRP A 70 -9.12 -7.00 -25.43
N TYR A 71 -8.67 -6.50 -26.58
CA TYR A 71 -7.73 -7.22 -27.44
C TYR A 71 -6.40 -6.47 -27.37
N LEU A 72 -5.44 -7.09 -26.69
CA LEU A 72 -4.06 -6.62 -26.63
C LEU A 72 -3.31 -7.38 -27.72
N LEU A 73 -2.71 -6.66 -28.66
CA LEU A 73 -1.88 -7.27 -29.68
C LEU A 73 -0.51 -7.54 -29.05
N ASP A 74 -0.27 -8.81 -28.71
CA ASP A 74 1.04 -9.29 -28.32
C ASP A 74 1.60 -10.13 -29.48
N LEU A 75 2.86 -9.86 -29.87
CA LEU A 75 3.40 -10.37 -31.14
C LEU A 75 3.84 -11.83 -31.06
N GLU A 76 3.99 -12.39 -29.85
CA GLU A 76 4.69 -13.67 -29.65
C GLU A 76 3.85 -14.73 -28.91
N ILE A 77 2.81 -14.35 -28.15
CA ILE A 77 2.04 -15.29 -27.31
C ILE A 77 0.54 -14.96 -27.33
N LEU A 78 -0.30 -15.99 -27.49
CA LEU A 78 -1.75 -15.89 -27.29
C LEU A 78 -2.11 -16.26 -25.85
N HIS A 79 -2.61 -15.28 -25.08
CA HIS A 79 -3.13 -15.50 -23.72
C HIS A 79 -4.54 -14.91 -23.55
N LEU A 80 -5.39 -15.60 -22.79
CA LEU A 80 -6.72 -15.11 -22.38
C LEU A 80 -6.73 -14.89 -20.87
N THR A 81 -6.93 -13.64 -20.44
CA THR A 81 -7.07 -13.30 -19.02
C THR A 81 -8.54 -12.99 -18.70
N LEU A 82 -9.11 -13.70 -17.73
CA LEU A 82 -10.41 -13.38 -17.14
C LEU A 82 -10.18 -12.69 -15.79
N SER A 83 -10.73 -11.49 -15.62
CA SER A 83 -10.59 -10.70 -14.39
C SER A 83 -11.96 -10.40 -13.80
N PHE A 84 -12.12 -10.61 -12.50
CA PHE A 84 -13.33 -10.32 -11.75
C PHE A 84 -13.01 -9.31 -10.64
N PRO A 85 -13.65 -8.13 -10.61
CA PRO A 85 -13.43 -7.19 -9.52
C PRO A 85 -13.96 -7.79 -8.23
N LEU A 86 -13.14 -7.75 -7.18
CA LEU A 86 -13.50 -8.19 -5.85
C LEU A 86 -13.59 -6.96 -4.94
N PRO A 87 -14.52 -6.96 -3.96
CA PRO A 87 -14.55 -5.90 -2.97
C PRO A 87 -13.24 -5.87 -2.18
N TYR A 88 -12.84 -4.68 -1.74
CA TYR A 88 -11.65 -4.54 -0.90
C TYR A 88 -11.85 -5.31 0.42
N LEU A 89 -11.08 -6.38 0.62
CA LEU A 89 -11.14 -7.22 1.82
C LEU A 89 -10.26 -6.58 2.91
N THR A 90 -10.89 -5.90 3.87
CA THR A 90 -10.20 -5.17 4.95
C THR A 90 -9.86 -6.02 6.17
N ASP A 91 -10.46 -7.20 6.30
CA ASP A 91 -10.40 -8.01 7.52
C ASP A 91 -9.46 -9.20 7.34
N ASP A 92 -8.77 -9.49 8.44
CA ASP A 92 -7.82 -10.56 8.71
C ASP A 92 -7.87 -11.71 7.69
N CYS A 93 -6.73 -11.91 7.00
CA CYS A 93 -6.55 -12.95 5.98
C CYS A 93 -6.88 -14.36 6.51
N MET A 94 -6.89 -14.54 7.84
CA MET A 94 -7.17 -15.80 8.51
C MET A 94 -8.65 -16.12 8.71
N THR A 95 -9.58 -15.14 8.72
CA THR A 95 -10.99 -15.39 9.11
C THR A 95 -11.94 -15.75 7.96
N LYS A 96 -11.55 -15.55 6.69
CA LYS A 96 -12.49 -15.68 5.55
C LYS A 96 -12.34 -16.95 4.72
N ILE A 97 -11.21 -17.66 4.77
CA ILE A 97 -11.08 -18.96 4.11
C ILE A 97 -11.92 -20.01 4.88
N SER A 98 -11.92 -19.99 6.21
CA SER A 98 -12.64 -20.96 7.05
C SER A 98 -14.17 -20.89 6.93
N LYS A 99 -14.76 -19.71 6.75
CA LYS A 99 -16.23 -19.55 6.62
C LYS A 99 -16.80 -20.10 5.30
N LYS A 100 -15.98 -20.26 4.26
CA LYS A 100 -16.44 -20.79 2.96
C LYS A 100 -16.53 -22.32 2.95
N TYR A 101 -15.80 -23.01 3.83
CA TYR A 101 -15.80 -24.48 3.92
C TYR A 101 -16.79 -25.06 4.93
N ASN A 102 -17.33 -24.26 5.86
CA ASN A 102 -18.30 -24.74 6.85
C ASN A 102 -19.77 -24.71 6.38
N ASN A 103 -20.03 -24.33 5.12
CA ASN A 103 -21.37 -24.26 4.51
C ASN A 103 -21.46 -25.09 3.20
N LEU A 104 -20.57 -26.07 3.03
CA LEU A 104 -20.63 -27.14 2.03
C LEU A 104 -20.68 -28.48 2.77
#